data_AF-A0A5E8H8W9-F1
#
_entry.id   AF-A0A5E8H8W9-F1
#
_cell.length_a   1.000
_cell.length_b   1.000
_cell.length_c   1.000
_cell.angle_alpha   90.00
_cell.angle_beta   90.00
_cell.angle_gamma   90.00
#
_symmetry.space_group_name_H-M   'P 1'
#
loop_
_entity.id
_entity.type
_entity.pdbx_description
1 polymer ?
#
loop_
_entity_poly.entity_id
_entity_poly.type
_entity_poly.pdbx_seq_one_letter_code
_entity_poly.pdbx_strand_id
1 'polypeptide(L)' 'MARKKIEESEIFRILKEAEQVSNQNFTKYGITEQTFYRWRNKYGRNGA' A
#
# COMPACT_ATOMS: atom_id res chain seq x y z
N MET A 1 3.53 -16.36 13.47
CA MET A 1 3.84 -16.02 12.06
C MET A 1 4.64 -14.72 12.04
N ALA A 2 5.93 -14.76 11.70
CA ALA A 2 6.70 -13.54 11.51
C ALA A 2 6.10 -12.76 10.33
N ARG A 3 5.60 -11.54 10.56
CA ARG A 3 5.18 -10.68 9.44
C ARG A 3 6.42 -10.34 8.63
N LYS A 4 6.44 -10.74 7.36
CA LYS A 4 7.45 -10.27 6.41
C LYS A 4 7.39 -8.75 6.41
N LYS A 5 8.51 -8.10 6.72
CA LYS A 5 8.59 -6.64 6.60
C LYS A 5 8.46 -6.31 5.12
N ILE A 6 7.55 -5.39 4.81
CA ILE A 6 7.41 -4.82 3.48
C ILE A 6 8.23 -3.55 3.50
N GLU A 7 9.18 -3.44 2.58
CA GLU A 7 10.07 -2.29 2.45
C GLU A 7 9.29 -1.07 1.96
N GLU A 8 9.74 0.14 2.33
CA GLU A 8 9.02 1.37 1.97
C GLU A 8 8.89 1.57 0.45
N SER A 9 9.89 1.17 -0.32
CA SER A 9 9.85 1.21 -1.79
C SER A 9 8.69 0.39 -2.37
N GLU A 10 8.40 -0.74 -1.76
CA GLU A 10 7.28 -1.59 -2.16
C GLU A 10 5.95 -1.00 -1.71
N ILE A 11 5.88 -0.36 -0.54
CA ILE A 11 4.70 0.41 -0.11
C ILE A 11 4.38 1.51 -1.14
N PHE A 12 5.36 2.31 -1.56
CA PHE A 12 5.15 3.36 -2.56
C PHE A 12 4.69 2.80 -3.91
N ARG A 13 5.24 1.66 -4.34
CA ARG A 13 4.81 0.98 -5.57
C ARG A 13 3.34 0.55 -5.49
N ILE A 14 2.93 -0.05 -4.37
CA ILE A 14 1.55 -0.48 -4.14
C ILE A 14 0.60 0.71 -4.13
N LEU A 15 0.95 1.80 -3.43
CA LEU A 15 0.13 3.01 -3.36
C LEU A 15 -0.07 3.62 -4.77
N LYS A 16 1.01 3.74 -5.55
CA LYS A 16 0.94 4.28 -6.92
C LYS A 16 0.13 3.40 -7.87
N GLU A 17 0.28 2.08 -7.80
CA GLU A 17 -0.50 1.15 -8.63
C GLU A 17 -2.00 1.22 -8.29
N ALA A 18 -2.33 1.36 -6.99
CA ALA A 18 -3.69 1.51 -6.51
C ALA A 18 -4.35 2.86 -6.84
N GLU A 19 -3.58 3.89 -7.21
CA GLU A 19 -4.12 5.14 -7.76
C GLU A 19 -4.52 5.00 -9.23
N GLN A 20 -3.84 4.13 -9.98
CA GLN A 20 -4.11 3.92 -11.41
C GLN A 20 -5.26 2.94 -11.66
N VAL A 21 -5.52 2.03 -10.72
CA VAL A 21 -6.55 1.00 -10.84
C VAL A 21 -7.71 1.31 -9.89
N SER A 22 -8.94 1.40 -10.42
CA SER A 22 -10.14 1.67 -9.60
C SER A 22 -10.46 0.54 -8.61
N ASN A 23 -10.07 -0.69 -8.92
CA ASN A 23 -10.27 -1.87 -8.08
C ASN A 23 -8.97 -2.26 -7.37
N GLN A 24 -8.89 -1.95 -6.09
CA GLN A 24 -7.73 -2.24 -5.25
C GLN A 24 -7.71 -3.72 -4.86
N ASN A 25 -6.81 -4.49 -5.47
CA ASN A 25 -6.66 -5.91 -5.18
C ASN A 25 -5.66 -6.13 -4.03
N PHE A 26 -6.11 -5.99 -2.78
CA PHE A 26 -5.24 -6.10 -1.60
C PHE A 26 -4.64 -7.50 -1.39
N THR A 27 -5.35 -8.55 -1.80
CA THR A 27 -4.88 -9.95 -1.66
C THR A 27 -3.67 -10.23 -2.55
N LYS A 28 -3.55 -9.59 -3.72
CA LYS A 28 -2.36 -9.64 -4.59
C LYS A 28 -1.07 -9.26 -3.84
N TYR A 29 -1.17 -8.29 -2.93
CA TYR A 29 -0.02 -7.79 -2.16
C TYR A 29 0.10 -8.43 -0.77
N GLY A 30 -0.80 -9.34 -0.41
CA GLY A 30 -0.85 -9.94 0.93
C GLY A 30 -1.15 -8.92 2.04
N ILE A 31 -1.82 -7.82 1.71
CA ILE A 31 -2.18 -6.77 2.68
C ILE A 31 -3.69 -6.71 2.87
N THR A 32 -4.11 -6.06 3.95
CA THR A 32 -5.51 -5.71 4.18
C THR A 32 -5.79 -4.29 3.71
N GLU A 33 -7.05 -4.01 3.42
CA GLU A 33 -7.54 -2.66 3.12
C GLU A 33 -7.13 -1.65 4.22
N GLN A 34 -7.21 -2.05 5.48
CA GLN A 34 -6.80 -1.22 6.62
C GLN A 34 -5.31 -0.86 6.58
N THR A 35 -4.46 -1.81 6.17
CA THR A 35 -3.02 -1.59 6.00
C THR A 35 -2.78 -0.57 4.88
N PHE A 36 -3.50 -0.73 3.76
CA PHE A 36 -3.44 0.20 2.64
C PHE A 36 -3.80 1.63 3.05
N TYR A 37 -4.94 1.86 3.70
CA TYR A 37 -5.35 3.21 4.11
C TYR A 37 -4.39 3.83 5.14
N ARG A 38 -3.82 3.03 6.05
CA ARG A 38 -2.78 3.51 6.97
C ARG A 38 -1.55 3.98 6.21
N TRP A 39 -1.10 3.23 5.21
CA TRP A 39 0.01 3.65 4.37
C TRP A 39 -0.32 4.87 3.53
N ARG A 40 -1.51 4.93 2.92
CA ARG A 40 -1.96 6.09 2.16
C ARG A 40 -1.97 7.36 3.02
N ASN A 41 -2.44 7.28 4.26
CA ASN A 41 -2.44 8.41 5.17
C ASN A 41 -1.02 8.81 5.61
N LYS A 42 -0.13 7.83 5.82
CA LYS A 42 1.26 8.06 6.26
C LYS A 42 2.15 8.60 5.14
N TYR A 43 2.05 8.03 3.95
CA TYR A 43 2.97 8.23 2.83
C TYR A 43 2.38 9.06 1.68
N GLY A 44 1.06 9.05 1.50
CA GLY A 44 0.40 9.78 0.40
C GLY A 44 0.24 11.28 0.62
N ARG A 45 0.42 11.79 1.84
CA ARG A 45 0.22 13.22 2.17
C ARG A 45 1.45 14.11 1.92
N ASN A 46 2.63 13.50 1.72
CA ASN A 46 3.90 14.22 1.48
C ASN A 46 4.43 14.05 0.04
N GLY A 47 3.58 13.64 -0.91
CA GLY A 47 3.95 13.40 -2.30
C GLY A 47 3.30 14.37 -3.30
N ALA A 48 3.18 15.66 -2.94
CA ALA A 48 2.75 16.73 -3.84
C ALA A 48 3.94 17.59 -4.26
#